data_AF-A0A920TLL6-F1
#
_entry.id   AF-A0A920TLL6-F1
#
_cell.length_a   1.000
_cell.length_b   1.000
_cell.length_c   1.000
_cell.angle_alpha   90.00
_cell.angle_beta   90.00
_cell.angle_gamma   90.00
#
_symmetry.space_group_name_H-M   'P 1'
#
loop_
_entity.id
_entity.type
_entity.pdbx_description
1 polymer ?
#
loop_
_entity_poly.entity_id
_entity_poly.type
_entity_poly.pdbx_seq_one_letter_code
_entity_poly.pdbx_strand_id
1 'polypeptide(L)'
;MVFRPKGGFGYSDGDDNTVIPNTLAVFIRKSFQVNDLDEILSAVVHCDYDDGFVAYLNGVEVARSYNMGTPGSIVPYDQTTDSDHEAVMYQGGVPDVFILDYNDLDGSLQEGENIFAIEVHNVNSTSSDMSSLFFCLLS
;
A
#
# COMPACT_ATOMS: atom_id res chain seq x y z
N MET A 1 0.42 -13.95 -9.99
CA MET A 1 1.81 -13.50 -9.68
C MET A 1 1.82 -12.88 -8.28
N VAL A 2 2.89 -13.02 -7.48
CA VAL A 2 2.88 -12.57 -6.07
C VAL A 2 3.85 -11.40 -5.83
N PHE A 3 3.35 -10.26 -5.38
CA PHE A 3 4.16 -9.22 -4.73
C PHE A 3 4.40 -9.61 -3.26
N ARG A 4 5.60 -10.12 -2.96
CA ARG A 4 6.14 -10.21 -1.60
C ARG A 4 7.37 -9.31 -1.49
N PRO A 5 7.28 -8.07 -0.97
CA PRO A 5 8.47 -7.43 -0.43
C PRO A 5 8.97 -8.33 0.72
N LYS A 6 10.28 -8.55 0.79
CA LYS A 6 10.87 -9.27 1.93
C LYS A 6 10.95 -8.29 3.10
N GLY A 7 9.79 -7.97 3.70
CA GLY A 7 9.62 -7.16 4.91
C GLY A 7 9.12 -5.74 4.72
N GLY A 8 8.75 -5.13 5.85
CA GLY A 8 8.17 -3.80 5.94
C GLY A 8 9.17 -2.66 5.76
N PHE A 9 8.64 -1.47 5.52
CA PHE A 9 9.35 -0.20 5.50
C PHE A 9 8.84 0.69 6.64
N GLY A 10 9.75 1.27 7.41
CA GLY A 10 9.31 2.07 8.54
C GLY A 10 10.40 2.43 9.55
N TYR A 11 10.01 2.83 10.76
CA TYR A 11 10.92 3.28 11.81
C TYR A 11 10.33 3.19 13.23
N SER A 12 11.22 3.24 14.23
CA SER A 12 10.97 3.31 15.69
C SER A 12 10.42 2.07 16.42
N ASP A 13 9.78 1.11 15.75
CA ASP A 13 9.22 -0.10 16.40
C ASP A 13 10.18 -1.30 16.42
N GLY A 14 11.15 -1.31 15.50
CA GLY A 14 12.20 -2.32 15.40
C GLY A 14 11.82 -3.61 14.69
N ASP A 15 10.71 -3.64 13.94
CA ASP A 15 10.25 -4.84 13.23
C ASP A 15 10.37 -4.75 11.69
N ASP A 16 10.60 -3.55 11.15
CA ASP A 16 10.81 -3.33 9.73
C ASP A 16 12.14 -3.88 9.22
N ASN A 17 12.10 -4.43 8.01
CA ASN A 17 13.33 -4.85 7.33
C ASN A 17 14.05 -3.69 6.65
N THR A 18 13.34 -2.59 6.34
CA THR A 18 13.94 -1.37 5.79
C THR A 18 13.64 -0.19 6.70
N VAL A 19 14.63 0.24 7.47
CA VAL A 19 14.52 1.39 8.37
C VAL A 19 14.77 2.70 7.62
N ILE A 20 13.88 3.66 7.78
CA ILE A 20 13.96 5.01 7.18
C ILE A 20 14.05 6.11 8.27
N PRO A 21 14.47 7.34 7.94
CA PRO A 21 14.33 8.47 8.86
C PRO A 21 12.84 8.81 9.10
N ASN A 22 12.54 9.43 10.24
CA ASN A 22 11.24 10.03 10.49
C ASN A 22 10.86 10.97 9.34
N THR A 23 9.69 10.74 8.78
CA THR A 23 9.18 11.43 7.61
C THR A 23 7.67 11.55 7.71
N LEU A 24 7.09 12.51 7.01
CA LEU A 24 5.65 12.64 6.92
C LEU A 24 5.04 11.63 5.96
N ALA A 25 5.76 11.29 4.90
CA ALA A 25 5.29 10.36 3.89
C ALA A 25 6.43 9.53 3.28
N VAL A 26 6.09 8.34 2.80
CA VAL A 26 6.96 7.39 2.10
C VAL A 26 6.27 6.90 0.84
N PHE A 27 7.04 6.83 -0.25
CA PHE A 27 6.55 6.33 -1.53
C PHE A 27 7.30 5.05 -1.89
N ILE A 28 6.57 3.95 -2.00
CA ILE A 28 7.07 2.62 -2.31
C ILE A 28 6.60 2.25 -3.71
N ARG A 29 7.49 1.69 -4.53
CA ARG A 29 7.10 1.17 -5.86
C ARG A 29 7.83 -0.11 -6.20
N LYS A 30 7.20 -0.98 -6.98
CA LYS A 30 7.81 -2.19 -7.53
C LYS A 30 7.21 -2.54 -8.87
N SER A 31 8.06 -2.87 -9.83
CA SER A 31 7.61 -3.45 -11.09
C SER A 31 7.40 -4.95 -10.99
N PHE A 32 6.48 -5.47 -11.80
CA PHE A 32 6.16 -6.87 -11.94
C PHE A 32 5.69 -7.16 -13.38
N GLN A 33 5.58 -8.44 -13.77
CA GLN A 33 5.32 -8.87 -15.14
C GLN A 33 4.01 -9.67 -15.21
N VAL A 34 3.08 -9.25 -16.05
CA VAL A 34 1.87 -10.02 -16.39
C VAL A 34 2.10 -10.65 -17.76
N ASN A 35 2.04 -11.97 -17.86
CA ASN A 35 2.30 -12.66 -19.12
C ASN A 35 1.07 -12.69 -20.03
N ASP A 36 -0.09 -12.90 -19.42
CA ASP A 36 -1.39 -13.00 -20.08
C ASP A 36 -2.40 -12.32 -19.15
N LEU A 37 -3.10 -11.31 -19.66
CA LEU A 37 -4.06 -10.55 -18.86
C LEU A 37 -5.36 -11.34 -18.64
N ASP A 38 -5.72 -12.24 -19.56
CA ASP A 38 -6.93 -13.06 -19.46
C ASP A 38 -6.83 -14.10 -18.33
N GLU A 39 -5.62 -14.38 -17.84
CA GLU A 39 -5.39 -15.23 -16.67
C GLU A 39 -5.64 -14.50 -15.33
N ILE A 40 -5.85 -13.18 -15.33
CA ILE A 40 -6.04 -12.38 -14.12
C ILE A 40 -7.52 -12.06 -13.95
N LEU A 41 -8.15 -12.70 -12.97
CA LEU A 41 -9.58 -12.52 -12.66
C LEU A 41 -9.81 -11.58 -11.48
N SER A 42 -8.80 -11.44 -10.61
CA SER A 42 -8.90 -10.68 -9.37
C SER A 42 -7.53 -10.33 -8.80
N ALA A 43 -7.55 -9.38 -7.88
CA ALA A 43 -6.42 -9.07 -7.04
C ALA A 43 -6.83 -8.96 -5.57
N VAL A 44 -5.90 -9.28 -4.68
CA VAL A 44 -6.07 -9.06 -3.24
C VAL A 44 -4.89 -8.25 -2.73
N VAL A 45 -5.17 -7.09 -2.15
CA VAL A 45 -4.19 -6.22 -1.50
C VAL A 45 -4.35 -6.34 0.00
N HIS A 46 -3.32 -6.84 0.68
CA HIS A 46 -3.22 -6.83 2.14
C HIS A 46 -2.39 -5.62 2.56
N CYS A 47 -2.88 -4.91 3.57
CA CYS A 47 -2.32 -3.64 4.02
C CYS A 47 -2.17 -3.67 5.55
N ASP A 48 -0.94 -3.76 6.04
CA ASP A 48 -0.59 -3.51 7.44
C ASP A 48 0.23 -2.22 7.47
N TYR A 49 -0.24 -1.21 8.20
CA TYR A 49 0.31 0.14 8.09
C TYR A 49 0.03 0.95 9.35
N ASP A 50 0.92 1.90 9.65
CA ASP A 50 0.59 3.01 10.52
C ASP A 50 -0.04 4.16 9.75
N ASP A 51 -0.90 4.87 10.45
CA ASP A 51 -1.60 6.07 10.03
C ASP A 51 -2.41 5.89 8.75
N GLY A 52 -1.84 5.99 7.55
CA GLY A 52 -2.65 5.90 6.34
C GLY A 52 -1.88 5.64 5.06
N PHE A 53 -2.61 5.18 4.05
CA PHE A 53 -2.03 4.83 2.76
C PHE A 53 -2.97 5.06 1.58
N VAL A 54 -2.38 5.13 0.39
CA VAL A 54 -3.07 4.92 -0.90
C VAL A 54 -2.22 4.00 -1.77
N ALA A 55 -2.84 3.00 -2.39
CA ALA A 55 -2.20 2.04 -3.27
C ALA A 55 -2.68 2.18 -4.71
N TYR A 56 -1.76 1.98 -5.64
CA TYR A 56 -1.95 2.22 -7.07
C TYR A 56 -1.44 1.05 -7.91
N LEU A 57 -2.17 0.68 -8.95
CA LEU A 57 -1.71 -0.17 -10.06
C LEU A 57 -1.59 0.68 -11.33
N ASN A 58 -0.37 0.79 -11.87
CA ASN A 58 -0.06 1.62 -13.04
C ASN A 58 -0.57 3.08 -12.95
N GLY A 59 -0.66 3.62 -11.72
CA GLY A 59 -1.16 4.98 -11.45
C GLY A 59 -2.67 5.08 -11.26
N VAL A 60 -3.42 3.98 -11.38
CA VAL A 60 -4.84 3.91 -11.00
C VAL A 60 -4.94 3.54 -9.52
N GLU A 61 -5.69 4.32 -8.74
CA GLU A 61 -5.95 4.03 -7.32
C GLU A 61 -6.78 2.75 -7.18
N VAL A 62 -6.31 1.84 -6.34
CA VAL A 62 -6.97 0.53 -6.12
C VAL A 62 -7.28 0.24 -4.65
N ALA A 63 -6.64 0.94 -3.72
CA ALA A 63 -6.98 0.85 -2.30
C ALA A 63 -6.56 2.13 -1.57
N ARG A 64 -7.28 2.47 -0.50
CA ARG A 64 -7.05 3.68 0.31
C ARG A 64 -7.50 3.42 1.74
N SER A 65 -6.72 3.86 2.74
CA SER A 65 -7.14 3.81 4.13
C SER A 65 -8.32 4.75 4.39
N TYR A 66 -9.19 4.40 5.33
CA TYR A 66 -10.44 5.14 5.57
C TYR A 66 -10.23 6.60 6.01
N ASN A 67 -9.05 6.92 6.54
CA ASN A 67 -8.64 8.22 7.08
C ASN A 67 -7.74 9.02 6.13
N MET A 68 -7.65 8.62 4.87
CA MET A 68 -6.83 9.31 3.87
C MET A 68 -7.71 10.07 2.87
N GLY A 69 -8.30 11.21 3.25
CA GLY A 69 -8.99 12.11 2.32
C GLY A 69 -10.12 11.46 1.50
N THR A 70 -10.52 12.11 0.40
CA THR A 70 -11.61 11.60 -0.46
C THR A 70 -11.07 10.59 -1.48
N PRO A 71 -11.72 9.42 -1.70
CA PRO A 71 -11.32 8.47 -2.75
C PRO A 71 -11.20 9.12 -4.13
N GLY A 72 -10.13 8.79 -4.87
CA GLY A 72 -9.82 9.37 -6.17
C GLY A 72 -9.29 10.81 -6.14
N SER A 73 -9.17 11.44 -4.96
CA SER A 73 -8.50 12.74 -4.84
C SER A 73 -6.98 12.58 -4.77
N ILE A 74 -6.24 13.53 -5.33
CA ILE A 74 -4.78 13.55 -5.23
C ILE A 74 -4.39 13.80 -3.77
N VAL A 75 -3.51 12.96 -3.25
CA VAL A 75 -2.88 13.14 -1.94
C VAL A 75 -1.47 13.71 -2.17
N PRO A 76 -1.20 14.98 -1.84
CA PRO A 76 0.15 15.52 -1.92
C PRO A 76 1.04 14.94 -0.81
N TYR A 77 2.35 14.94 -1.02
CA TYR A 77 3.35 14.35 -0.11
C TYR A 77 3.34 14.94 1.32
N ASP A 78 2.73 16.10 1.52
CA ASP A 78 2.62 16.81 2.81
C ASP A 78 1.22 16.73 3.43
N GLN A 79 0.30 15.97 2.83
CA GLN A 79 -0.98 15.65 3.45
C GLN A 79 -0.79 14.68 4.62
N THR A 80 -1.55 14.92 5.67
CA THR A 80 -1.64 14.08 6.87
C THR A 80 -2.93 13.26 6.85
N THR A 81 -2.98 12.20 7.64
CA THR A 81 -4.22 11.43 7.87
C THR A 81 -5.16 12.16 8.81
N ASP A 82 -6.45 11.84 8.73
CA ASP A 82 -7.49 12.42 9.61
C ASP A 82 -7.47 11.86 11.04
N SER A 83 -6.84 10.69 11.24
CA SER A 83 -6.72 10.01 12.53
C SER A 83 -5.54 9.05 12.53
N ASP A 84 -5.08 8.66 13.73
CA ASP A 84 -4.08 7.59 13.87
C ASP A 84 -4.65 6.23 13.42
N HIS A 85 -3.76 5.33 13.01
CA HIS A 85 -4.00 3.91 12.76
C HIS A 85 -2.70 3.15 13.08
N GLU A 86 -2.79 1.92 13.57
CA GLU A 86 -1.62 1.14 13.97
C GLU A 86 -1.55 -0.14 13.14
N ALA A 87 -0.35 -0.50 12.70
CA ALA A 87 -0.08 -1.83 12.18
C ALA A 87 -0.39 -2.88 13.27
N VAL A 88 -0.82 -4.07 12.86
CA VAL A 88 -1.30 -5.10 13.80
C VAL A 88 -0.65 -6.47 13.59
N MET A 89 0.02 -6.73 12.46
CA MET A 89 0.55 -8.07 12.19
C MET A 89 1.70 -8.46 13.13
N TYR A 90 2.44 -7.49 13.67
CA TYR A 90 3.51 -7.75 14.64
C TYR A 90 3.00 -8.33 15.97
N GLN A 91 1.72 -8.11 16.26
CA GLN A 91 1.01 -8.72 17.41
C GLN A 91 0.16 -9.93 17.01
N GLY A 92 0.26 -10.41 15.76
CA GLY A 92 -0.55 -11.49 15.21
C GLY A 92 -1.96 -11.07 14.80
N GLY A 93 -2.20 -9.77 14.61
CA GLY A 93 -3.43 -9.23 14.04
C GLY A 93 -3.62 -9.56 12.56
N VAL A 94 -4.77 -9.16 12.02
CA VAL A 94 -5.12 -9.37 10.62
C VAL A 94 -5.06 -8.01 9.92
N PRO A 95 -4.29 -7.87 8.81
CA PRO A 95 -4.21 -6.62 8.08
C PRO A 95 -5.52 -6.30 7.36
N ASP A 96 -5.69 -5.04 6.97
CA ASP A 96 -6.79 -4.65 6.07
C ASP A 96 -6.64 -5.41 4.74
N VAL A 97 -7.78 -5.78 4.15
CA VAL A 97 -7.82 -6.54 2.89
C VAL A 97 -8.77 -5.88 1.90
N PHE A 98 -8.23 -5.54 0.74
CA PHE A 98 -8.99 -5.03 -0.41
C PHE A 98 -9.02 -6.11 -1.49
N ILE A 99 -10.22 -6.55 -1.85
CA ILE A 99 -10.46 -7.52 -2.92
C ILE A 99 -10.93 -6.74 -4.13
N LEU A 100 -10.20 -6.89 -5.23
CA LEU A 100 -10.45 -6.24 -6.51
C LEU A 100 -10.89 -7.32 -7.49
N ASP A 101 -12.08 -7.15 -8.05
CA ASP A 101 -12.55 -8.03 -9.11
C ASP A 101 -12.03 -7.59 -10.49
N TYR A 102 -12.42 -8.32 -11.52
CA TYR A 102 -12.02 -8.02 -12.89
C TYR A 102 -12.37 -6.58 -13.32
N ASN A 103 -13.52 -6.05 -12.90
CA ASN A 103 -13.94 -4.70 -13.26
C ASN A 103 -13.14 -3.63 -12.49
N ASP A 104 -12.78 -3.91 -11.24
CA ASP A 104 -11.90 -3.03 -10.46
C ASP A 104 -10.49 -2.94 -11.07
N LEU A 105 -10.05 -4.00 -11.75
CA LEU A 105 -8.75 -4.09 -12.42
C LEU A 105 -8.76 -3.60 -13.87
N ASP A 106 -9.94 -3.36 -14.46
CA ASP A 106 -10.05 -2.97 -15.86
C ASP A 106 -9.30 -1.66 -16.12
N GLY A 107 -8.40 -1.67 -17.10
CA GLY A 107 -7.51 -0.55 -17.40
C GLY A 107 -6.39 -0.26 -16.38
N SER A 108 -6.31 -1.01 -15.27
CA SER A 108 -5.27 -0.86 -14.24
C SER A 108 -4.06 -1.76 -14.47
N LEU A 109 -4.18 -2.76 -15.33
CA LEU A 109 -3.14 -3.73 -15.68
C LEU A 109 -2.92 -3.79 -17.20
N GLN A 110 -1.73 -4.22 -17.60
CA GLN A 110 -1.36 -4.48 -18.99
C GLN A 110 -0.52 -5.74 -19.10
N GLU A 111 -0.49 -6.37 -20.27
CA GLU A 111 0.52 -7.41 -20.54
C GLU A 111 1.93 -6.78 -20.53
N GLY A 112 2.89 -7.51 -19.98
CA GLY A 112 4.26 -7.06 -19.76
C GLY A 112 4.45 -6.36 -18.41
N GLU A 113 5.22 -5.27 -18.41
CA GLU A 113 5.62 -4.59 -17.16
C GLU A 113 4.47 -3.78 -16.57
N ASN A 114 4.22 -3.99 -15.28
CA ASN A 114 3.26 -3.24 -14.47
C ASN A 114 3.96 -2.71 -13.22
N ILE A 115 3.40 -1.66 -12.61
CA ILE A 115 3.90 -1.06 -11.37
C ILE A 115 2.81 -1.12 -10.31
N PHE A 116 3.17 -1.69 -9.15
CA PHE A 116 2.42 -1.49 -7.92
C PHE A 116 3.13 -0.43 -7.09
N ALA A 117 2.42 0.62 -6.70
CA ALA A 117 2.94 1.73 -5.93
C ALA A 117 2.05 2.03 -4.73
N ILE A 118 2.64 2.51 -3.64
CA ILE A 118 1.96 2.87 -2.41
C ILE A 118 2.56 4.18 -1.90
N GLU A 119 1.71 5.08 -1.44
CA GLU A 119 2.10 6.17 -0.57
C GLU A 119 1.59 5.88 0.84
N VAL A 120 2.46 6.04 1.84
CA VAL A 120 2.15 5.91 3.27
C VAL A 120 2.38 7.25 3.91
N HIS A 121 1.47 7.70 4.76
CA HIS A 121 1.49 9.03 5.36
C HIS A 121 1.20 8.94 6.84
N ASN A 122 1.93 9.73 7.61
CA ASN A 122 1.68 9.90 9.04
C ASN A 122 0.58 10.94 9.31
N VAL A 123 0.00 10.86 10.49
CA VAL A 123 -1.04 11.77 11.01
C VAL A 123 -0.55 13.21 11.26
N ASN A 124 0.72 13.52 10.99
CA ASN A 124 1.67 13.87 12.06
C ASN A 124 3.14 13.99 11.61
N SER A 125 3.70 15.20 11.46
CA SER A 125 5.17 15.36 11.32
C SER A 125 5.96 15.04 12.60
N THR A 126 5.27 14.86 13.72
CA THR A 126 5.85 14.42 15.00
C THR A 126 5.43 13.00 15.38
N SER A 127 4.90 12.22 14.42
CA SER A 127 4.56 10.82 14.63
C SER A 127 5.77 10.04 15.16
N SER A 128 5.52 9.13 16.11
CA SER A 128 6.56 8.38 16.82
C SER A 128 7.21 7.30 15.98
N ASP A 129 6.44 6.76 15.04
CA ASP A 129 6.67 5.53 14.29
C ASP A 129 6.02 5.62 12.92
N MET A 130 6.34 4.63 12.10
CA MET A 130 5.66 4.29 10.87
C MET A 130 6.03 2.86 10.58
N SER A 131 5.06 1.97 10.44
CA SER A 131 5.28 0.62 9.94
C SER A 131 4.48 0.45 8.65
N SER A 132 5.02 -0.27 7.67
CA SER A 132 4.31 -0.48 6.41
C SER A 132 4.67 -1.77 5.71
N LEU A 133 3.68 -2.66 5.57
CA LEU A 133 3.82 -3.98 4.98
C LEU A 133 2.62 -4.29 4.07
N PHE A 134 2.91 -4.38 2.78
CA PHE A 134 1.88 -4.61 1.76
C PHE A 134 2.13 -5.87 0.94
N PHE A 135 1.05 -6.57 0.59
CA PHE A 135 1.07 -7.72 -0.31
C PHE A 135 0.00 -7.58 -1.38
N CYS A 136 0.37 -7.70 -2.65
CA CYS A 136 -0.58 -7.73 -3.77
C CYS A 136 -0.50 -9.10 -4.44
N LEU A 137 -1.63 -9.79 -4.48
CA LEU A 137 -1.79 -11.12 -5.04
C LEU A 137 -2.70 -11.03 -6.27
N LEU A 138 -2.19 -11.38 -7.44
CA LEU A 138 -2.99 -11.49 -8.67
C LEU A 138 -3.33 -12.95 -8.93
N SER A 139 -4.60 -13.25 -9.20
CA SER A 139 -5.15 -14.59 -9.45
C SER A 139 -6.25 -14.63 -10.49
#